data_AF-A0A377ZP26-F1
#
_entry.id   AF-A0A377ZP26-F1
#
_cell.length_a   1.000
_cell.length_b   1.000
_cell.length_c   1.000
_cell.angle_alpha   90.00
_cell.angle_beta   90.00
_cell.angle_gamma   90.00
#
_symmetry.space_group_name_H-M   'P 1'
#
loop_
_entity.id
_entity.type
_entity.pdbx_description
1 polymer ?
#
loop_
_entity_poly.entity_id
_entity_poly.type
_entity_poly.pdbx_seq_one_letter_code
_entity_poly.pdbx_strand_id
1 'polypeptide(L)' 'MAETQNDPLLPGYSFNAHLVTGLTPIEAQGYLDFFIDRPLGMKGYILNLTIRGEG' A
#
# COMPACT_ATOMS: atom_id res chain seq x y z
N MET A 1 -8.96 -20.29 8.76
CA MET A 1 -9.25 -18.93 8.28
C MET A 1 -7.91 -18.26 8.09
N ALA A 2 -7.59 -17.77 6.88
CA ALA A 2 -6.40 -16.92 6.73
C ALA A 2 -6.59 -15.69 7.63
N GLU A 3 -5.59 -15.33 8.41
CA GLU A 3 -5.65 -14.13 9.24
C GLU A 3 -5.85 -12.90 8.34
N THR A 4 -6.78 -12.03 8.72
CA THR A 4 -7.02 -10.79 7.99
C THR A 4 -5.82 -9.87 8.17
N GLN A 5 -5.13 -9.56 7.08
CA GLN A 5 -4.09 -8.52 7.07
C GLN A 5 -4.75 -7.15 7.27
N ASN A 6 -4.43 -6.50 8.38
CA ASN A 6 -5.04 -5.25 8.81
C ASN A 6 -4.12 -4.03 8.60
N ASP A 7 -2.84 -4.23 8.28
CA ASP A 7 -1.92 -3.16 7.92
C ASP A 7 -2.08 -2.79 6.43
N PRO A 8 -2.58 -1.59 6.10
CA PRO A 8 -2.77 -1.16 4.71
C PRO A 8 -1.47 -0.95 3.94
N LEU A 9 -0.33 -0.90 4.63
CA LEU A 9 0.99 -0.78 4.00
C LEU A 9 1.51 -2.13 3.48
N LEU A 10 0.91 -3.24 3.90
CA LEU A 10 1.35 -4.59 3.54
C LEU A 10 0.41 -5.26 2.53
N PRO A 11 0.94 -6.13 1.65
CA PRO A 11 0.11 -6.91 0.74
C PRO A 11 -0.92 -7.77 1.49
N GLY A 12 -2.11 -7.89 0.92
CA GLY A 12 -3.22 -8.66 1.50
C GLY A 12 -4.27 -7.82 2.23
N TYR A 13 -4.01 -6.53 2.50
CA TYR A 13 -5.03 -5.62 3.01
C TYR A 13 -6.21 -5.47 2.02
N SER A 14 -7.43 -5.55 2.54
CA SER A 14 -8.65 -5.51 1.73
C SER A 14 -9.14 -4.07 1.49
N PHE A 15 -8.76 -3.48 0.35
CA PHE A 15 -9.31 -2.21 -0.12
C PHE A 15 -10.66 -2.42 -0.81
N ASN A 16 -11.69 -1.68 -0.37
CA ASN A 16 -13.03 -1.75 -0.96
C ASN A 16 -13.72 -0.38 -0.95
N ALA A 17 -14.94 -0.25 -0.40
CA ALA A 17 -15.74 0.96 -0.52
C ALA A 17 -15.30 2.13 0.39
N HIS A 18 -14.50 1.86 1.41
CA HIS A 18 -14.08 2.88 2.39
C HIS A 18 -12.81 3.59 1.94
N LEU A 19 -12.77 4.91 2.18
CA LEU A 19 -11.55 5.69 2.07
C LEU A 19 -10.51 5.17 3.06
N VAL A 20 -9.30 4.92 2.57
CA VAL A 20 -8.12 4.63 3.37
C VAL A 20 -7.06 5.66 3.01
N THR A 21 -6.39 6.21 4.02
CA THR A 21 -5.33 7.21 3.86
C THR A 21 -4.15 6.85 4.76
N GLY A 22 -2.94 7.26 4.39
CA GLY A 22 -1.73 6.94 5.14
C GLY A 22 -0.46 7.49 4.50
N LEU A 23 0.66 7.24 5.19
CA LEU A 23 2.02 7.51 4.73
C LEU A 23 2.75 6.17 4.63
N THR A 24 3.45 5.93 3.52
CA THR A 24 4.30 4.74 3.32
C THR A 24 5.77 5.18 3.35
N PRO A 25 6.43 5.22 4.53
CA PRO A 25 7.82 5.66 4.63
C PRO A 25 8.77 4.52 4.23
N ILE A 26 9.02 4.38 2.93
CA ILE A 26 9.94 3.37 2.41
C ILE A 26 11.38 3.79 2.75
N GLU A 27 12.15 2.87 3.32
CA GLU A 27 13.58 3.00 3.56
C GLU A 27 14.29 1.82 2.92
N ALA A 28 15.41 2.05 2.24
CA ALA A 28 16.15 1.00 1.55
C ALA A 28 16.53 -0.13 2.52
N GLN A 29 16.28 -1.38 2.12
CA GLN A 29 16.44 -2.61 2.91
C GLN A 29 15.52 -2.72 4.14
N GLY A 30 14.56 -1.80 4.29
CA GLY A 30 13.52 -1.86 5.32
C GLY A 30 12.39 -2.84 4.98
N TYR A 31 11.48 -3.07 5.90
CA TYR A 31 10.37 -4.02 5.72
C TYR A 31 9.31 -3.56 4.69
N LEU A 32 9.30 -2.27 4.36
CA LEU A 32 8.47 -1.68 3.29
C LEU A 32 9.22 -1.56 1.95
N ASP A 33 10.47 -2.02 1.86
CA ASP A 33 11.28 -1.95 0.63
C ASP A 33 10.90 -3.07 -0.35
N PHE A 34 9.68 -2.98 -0.87
CA PHE A 34 9.17 -3.86 -1.90
C PHE A 34 8.25 -3.08 -2.85
N PHE A 35 8.11 -3.58 -4.08
CA PHE A 35 7.22 -2.97 -5.06
C PHE A 35 5.77 -3.33 -4.77
N ILE A 36 4.90 -2.33 -4.79
CA ILE A 36 3.45 -2.57 -4.86
C ILE A 36 3.15 -3.06 -6.28
N ASP A 37 2.81 -4.35 -6.41
CA ASP A 37 2.44 -4.96 -7.69
C ASP A 37 0.95 -5.33 -7.69
N ARG A 38 0.16 -4.61 -8.48
CA ARG A 38 -1.28 -4.83 -8.68
C ARG A 38 -1.55 -4.86 -10.20
N PRO A 39 -1.20 -5.95 -10.90
CA PRO A 39 -1.23 -6.00 -12.37
C PRO A 39 -2.64 -5.92 -12.95
N LEU A 40 -3.66 -6.22 -12.14
CA LEU A 40 -5.08 -6.10 -12.49
C LEU A 40 -5.71 -4.80 -11.97
N GLY A 41 -4.88 -3.88 -11.46
CA GLY A 41 -5.33 -2.60 -10.89
C GLY A 41 -6.10 -2.77 -9.57
N MET A 42 -6.98 -1.80 -9.30
CA MET A 42 -7.84 -1.76 -8.12
C MET A 42 -9.26 -1.36 -8.51
N LYS A 43 -10.22 -1.65 -7.62
CA LYS A 43 -11.63 -1.24 -7.79
C LYS A 43 -11.86 0.26 -7.63
N GLY A 44 -10.94 0.97 -6.96
CA GLY A 44 -11.05 2.41 -6.65
C GLY A 44 -9.86 3.20 -7.16
N TYR A 45 -9.78 4.47 -6.73
CA TYR A 45 -8.72 5.40 -7.11
C TYR A 45 -7.65 5.50 -6.01
N ILE A 46 -6.42 5.81 -6.42
CA ILE A 46 -5.33 6.24 -5.54
C ILE A 46 -4.85 7.60 -6.02
N LEU A 47 -4.70 8.55 -5.10
CA LEU A 47 -3.89 9.75 -5.29
C LEU A 47 -2.60 9.58 -4.49
N ASN A 48 -1.46 9.81 -5.13
CA ASN A 48 -0.14 9.67 -4.53
C ASN A 48 0.63 10.99 -4.63
N LEU A 49 1.28 11.39 -3.53
CA LEU A 49 2.21 12.51 -3.45
C LEU A 49 3.51 12.05 -2.79
N THR A 50 4.61 12.05 -3.54
CA THR A 50 5.95 11.84 -2.98
C THR A 50 6.36 13.06 -2.17
N ILE A 51 6.60 12.88 -0.87
CA ILE A 51 7.02 13.96 0.04
C ILE A 51 8.52 13.92 0.39
N ARG A 52 9.20 12.80 0.12
CA ARG A 52 10.64 12.59 0.37
C ARG A 52 11.17 11.47 -0.52
N GLY A 53 12.40 11.60 -1.01
CA GLY A 53 13.02 10.61 -1.89
C GLY A 53 12.38 10.59 -3.28
N GLU A 54 12.56 9.48 -3.99
CA GLU A 54 12.03 9.20 -5.33
C GLU A 54 11.55 7.74 -5.37
N GLY A 55 10.57 7.44 -6.21
CA GLY A 55 9.96 6.12 -6.35
C GLY A 55 9.56 5.82 -7.79
#